data_AF-N9F4G5-F1
#
_entry.id   AF-N9F4G5-F1
#
_cell.length_a   1.000
_cell.length_b   1.000
_cell.length_c   1.000
_cell.angle_alpha   90.00
_cell.angle_beta   90.00
_cell.angle_gamma   90.00
#
_symmetry.space_group_name_H-M   'P 1'
#
loop_
_entity.id
_entity.type
_entity.pdbx_description
1 polymer ?
#
loop_
_entity_poly.entity_id
_entity_poly.type
_entity_poly.pdbx_seq_one_letter_code
_entity_poly.pdbx_strand_id
1 'polypeptide(L)'
;MNVDIPGKEELNQLEQHLYAQAFYCFGVGADQEIYTEIEKRETLEKLSKGVQAVKYAICTNSILLAEMMNTVHQLQEDIDNTIHSDQNVERLKLLFNQYSDAFSELYGLPSVFIERVKGTKGINKRKSNYLNRKYKIFYDILRQEVEVQGKFKNAKQAVEHVIDEVELAFKEFDYHYASERINEIKKKIEGEEQALERLKVSKSPAFAIRPKSTKKRIEKLKIDLAKWSEALRKDELYSEFSGIFLLKPINFLDKILARNLRKQEMLYAQVVEKTSKT
;
A
#
# COMPACT_ATOMS: atom_id res chain seq x y z
N MET A 1 2.36 -11.37 -1.16
CA MET A 1 1.27 -11.74 -2.09
C MET A 1 1.91 -12.69 -3.08
N ASN A 2 1.40 -13.92 -3.25
CA ASN A 2 1.84 -14.74 -4.38
C ASN A 2 1.22 -14.09 -5.62
N VAL A 3 2.02 -13.39 -6.40
CA VAL A 3 1.54 -12.73 -7.62
C VAL A 3 1.67 -13.77 -8.71
N ASP A 4 0.55 -14.38 -9.08
CA ASP A 4 0.51 -15.24 -10.26
C ASP A 4 0.80 -14.37 -11.48
N ILE A 5 1.78 -14.74 -12.29
CA ILE A 5 2.18 -13.92 -13.44
C ILE A 5 1.02 -14.00 -14.46
N PRO A 6 0.41 -12.86 -14.84
CA PRO A 6 -0.68 -12.87 -15.80
C PRO A 6 -0.18 -13.40 -17.15
N GLY A 7 -1.07 -13.93 -17.98
CA GLY A 7 -0.72 -14.33 -19.35
C GLY A 7 -0.51 -13.14 -20.28
N LYS A 8 0.11 -13.38 -21.45
CA LYS A 8 0.33 -12.35 -22.47
C LYS A 8 -0.97 -11.67 -22.92
N GLU A 9 -2.03 -12.44 -23.06
CA GLU A 9 -3.37 -11.94 -23.40
C GLU A 9 -3.93 -10.98 -22.34
N GLU A 10 -3.75 -11.30 -21.06
CA GLU A 10 -4.19 -10.44 -19.97
C GLU A 10 -3.39 -9.12 -19.96
N LEU A 11 -2.08 -9.18 -20.25
CA LEU A 11 -1.27 -7.97 -20.40
C LEU A 11 -1.71 -7.11 -21.61
N ASN A 12 -2.09 -7.73 -22.73
CA ASN A 12 -2.62 -6.99 -23.89
C ASN A 12 -3.91 -6.25 -23.55
N GLN A 13 -4.81 -6.88 -22.78
CA GLN A 13 -6.04 -6.22 -22.32
C GLN A 13 -5.74 -5.04 -21.39
N LEU A 14 -4.71 -5.17 -20.54
CA LEU A 14 -4.27 -4.07 -19.69
C LEU A 14 -3.63 -2.95 -20.51
N GLU A 15 -2.80 -3.27 -21.49
CA GLU A 15 -2.22 -2.30 -22.43
C GLU A 15 -3.32 -1.50 -23.14
N GLN A 16 -4.30 -2.19 -23.75
CA GLN A 16 -5.45 -1.56 -24.41
C GLN A 16 -6.21 -0.62 -23.47
N HIS A 17 -6.49 -1.07 -22.24
CA HIS A 17 -7.11 -0.21 -21.24
C HIS A 17 -6.29 1.06 -20.99
N LEU A 18 -4.97 0.96 -20.82
CA LEU A 18 -4.13 2.13 -20.56
C LEU A 18 -4.11 3.12 -21.74
N TYR A 19 -4.11 2.64 -22.99
CA TYR A 19 -4.23 3.50 -24.16
C TYR A 19 -5.61 4.16 -24.26
N ALA A 20 -6.69 3.44 -23.97
CA ALA A 20 -8.02 4.05 -23.86
C ALA A 20 -8.02 5.16 -22.80
N GLN A 21 -7.38 4.94 -21.64
CA GLN A 21 -7.26 5.96 -20.61
C GLN A 21 -6.41 7.16 -21.05
N ALA A 22 -5.40 7.00 -21.90
CA ALA A 22 -4.67 8.12 -22.50
C ALA A 22 -5.60 9.04 -23.29
N PHE A 23 -6.51 8.44 -24.07
CA PHE A 23 -7.51 9.18 -24.81
C PHE A 23 -8.54 9.84 -23.88
N TYR A 24 -9.17 9.07 -23.00
CA TYR A 24 -10.25 9.56 -22.14
C TYR A 24 -9.79 10.58 -21.08
N CYS A 25 -8.60 10.39 -20.49
CA CYS A 25 -8.12 11.25 -19.42
C CYS A 25 -7.32 12.46 -19.94
N PHE A 26 -6.69 12.38 -21.11
CA PHE A 26 -5.76 13.42 -21.58
C PHE A 26 -6.01 13.88 -23.02
N GLY A 27 -6.96 13.28 -23.75
CA GLY A 27 -7.18 13.57 -25.17
C GLY A 27 -6.01 13.17 -26.06
N VAL A 28 -5.18 12.21 -25.62
CA VAL A 28 -3.99 11.76 -26.34
C VAL A 28 -4.26 10.41 -26.99
N GLY A 29 -4.05 10.32 -28.31
CA GLY A 29 -4.30 9.10 -29.09
C GLY A 29 -5.73 9.04 -29.62
N ALA A 30 -6.25 7.83 -29.81
CA ALA A 30 -7.61 7.56 -30.25
C ALA A 30 -8.21 6.41 -29.42
N ASP A 31 -9.53 6.35 -29.30
CA ASP A 31 -10.23 5.20 -28.71
C ASP A 31 -10.39 4.10 -29.77
N GLN A 32 -9.50 3.10 -29.73
CA GLN A 32 -9.48 2.01 -30.70
C GLN A 32 -8.88 0.74 -30.07
N GLU A 33 -9.21 -0.42 -30.63
CA GLU A 33 -8.77 -1.71 -30.07
C GLU A 33 -7.33 -2.08 -30.43
N ILE A 34 -6.83 -1.57 -31.56
CA ILE A 34 -5.52 -1.92 -32.10
C ILE A 34 -4.73 -0.64 -32.34
N TYR A 35 -3.55 -0.55 -31.74
CA TYR A 35 -2.61 0.54 -31.92
C TYR A 35 -1.37 0.02 -32.65
N THR A 36 -0.94 0.75 -33.67
CA THR A 36 0.36 0.53 -34.32
C THR A 36 1.50 0.95 -33.39
N GLU A 37 2.68 0.37 -33.58
CA GLU A 37 3.87 0.73 -32.78
C GLU A 37 4.25 2.22 -32.89
N ILE A 38 3.90 2.88 -33.99
CA ILE A 38 4.10 4.33 -34.16
C ILE A 38 3.14 5.09 -33.25
N GLU A 39 1.84 4.78 -33.29
CA GLU A 39 0.82 5.43 -32.44
C GLU A 39 1.12 5.21 -30.95
N LYS A 40 1.57 4.00 -30.59
CA LYS A 40 2.00 3.67 -29.24
C LYS A 40 3.12 4.59 -28.76
N ARG A 41 4.17 4.73 -29.56
CA ARG A 41 5.33 5.57 -29.25
C ARG A 41 4.96 7.06 -29.15
N GLU A 42 4.16 7.56 -30.08
CA GLU A 42 3.72 8.96 -30.07
C GLU A 42 2.87 9.29 -28.84
N THR A 43 1.97 8.39 -28.46
CA THR A 43 1.14 8.53 -27.26
C THR A 43 2.00 8.59 -26.00
N LEU A 44 2.93 7.64 -25.86
CA LEU A 44 3.89 7.60 -24.75
C LEU A 44 4.73 8.88 -24.64
N GLU A 45 5.26 9.37 -25.76
CA GLU A 45 6.08 10.58 -25.79
C GLU A 45 5.28 11.81 -25.32
N LYS A 46 4.04 11.96 -25.80
CA LYS A 46 3.16 13.06 -25.41
C LYS A 46 2.84 13.00 -23.91
N LEU A 47 2.43 11.85 -23.40
CA LEU A 47 2.10 11.67 -21.98
C LEU A 47 3.31 11.95 -21.06
N SER A 48 4.51 11.52 -21.48
CA SER A 48 5.77 11.70 -20.73
C SER A 48 6.18 13.17 -20.60
N LYS A 49 5.73 14.05 -21.49
CA LYS A 49 5.98 15.50 -21.43
C LYS A 49 5.12 16.23 -20.37
N GLY A 50 4.14 15.55 -19.78
CA GLY A 50 3.21 16.15 -18.82
C GLY A 50 2.06 16.86 -19.52
N VAL A 51 0.94 16.15 -19.68
CA VAL A 51 -0.31 16.65 -20.27
C VAL A 51 -1.32 16.86 -19.15
N GLN A 52 -2.06 17.97 -19.22
CA GLN A 52 -3.13 18.22 -18.25
C GLN A 52 -4.30 17.28 -18.51
N ALA A 53 -4.83 16.71 -17.42
CA ALA A 53 -5.99 15.85 -17.50
C ALA A 53 -7.26 16.65 -17.82
N VAL A 54 -8.20 16.02 -18.51
CA VAL A 54 -9.53 16.59 -18.74
C VAL A 54 -10.30 16.69 -17.42
N LYS A 55 -11.31 17.56 -17.41
CA LYS A 55 -12.18 17.74 -16.25
C LYS A 55 -12.87 16.41 -15.89
N TYR A 56 -12.74 15.98 -14.63
CA TYR A 56 -13.25 14.70 -14.11
C TYR A 56 -12.56 13.43 -14.61
N ALA A 57 -11.34 13.54 -15.16
CA ALA A 57 -10.54 12.38 -15.50
C ALA A 57 -10.31 11.48 -14.27
N ILE A 58 -10.42 10.16 -14.48
CA ILE A 58 -10.20 9.17 -13.41
C ILE A 58 -8.71 8.98 -13.09
N CYS A 59 -7.83 9.37 -14.02
CA CYS A 59 -6.38 9.50 -13.87
C CYS A 59 -5.96 10.94 -14.16
N THR A 60 -5.21 11.56 -13.25
CA THR A 60 -4.81 12.98 -13.38
C THR A 60 -3.32 13.18 -13.62
N ASN A 61 -2.52 12.10 -13.68
CA ASN A 61 -1.08 12.17 -13.85
C ASN A 61 -0.64 11.45 -15.13
N SER A 62 -0.40 12.21 -16.21
CA SER A 62 -0.03 11.66 -17.51
C SER A 62 1.33 10.97 -17.50
N ILE A 63 2.28 11.48 -16.71
CA ILE A 63 3.64 10.93 -16.62
C ILE A 63 3.57 9.54 -16.00
N LEU A 64 2.81 9.40 -14.90
CA LEU A 64 2.60 8.11 -14.25
C LEU A 64 1.86 7.12 -15.17
N LEU A 65 0.92 7.60 -16.00
CA LEU A 65 0.28 6.76 -17.01
C LEU A 65 1.30 6.23 -18.05
N ALA A 66 2.19 7.08 -18.54
CA ALA A 66 3.25 6.66 -19.46
C ALA A 66 4.20 5.64 -18.81
N GLU A 67 4.57 5.82 -17.54
CA GLU A 67 5.40 4.86 -16.80
C GLU A 67 4.72 3.49 -16.68
N MET A 68 3.41 3.45 -16.42
CA MET A 68 2.65 2.19 -16.37
C MET A 68 2.64 1.49 -17.72
N MET A 69 2.40 2.23 -18.80
CA MET A 69 2.41 1.69 -20.17
C MET A 69 3.77 1.10 -20.53
N ASN A 70 4.87 1.80 -20.23
CA ASN A 70 6.23 1.27 -20.41
C ASN A 70 6.48 -0.01 -19.58
N THR A 71 5.96 -0.05 -18.34
CA THR A 71 6.07 -1.24 -17.48
C THR A 71 5.31 -2.43 -18.08
N VAL A 72 4.14 -2.20 -18.68
CA VAL A 72 3.37 -3.24 -19.38
C VAL A 72 4.12 -3.76 -20.60
N HIS A 73 4.70 -2.87 -21.42
CA HIS A 73 5.50 -3.30 -22.58
C HIS A 73 6.67 -4.18 -22.17
N GLN A 74 7.44 -3.78 -21.14
CA GLN A 74 8.54 -4.58 -20.60
C GLN A 74 8.07 -5.93 -20.07
N LEU A 75 6.90 -5.98 -19.43
CA LEU A 75 6.31 -7.23 -18.99
C LEU A 75 5.92 -8.13 -20.17
N GLN A 76 5.33 -7.58 -21.24
CA GLN A 76 4.95 -8.34 -22.44
C GLN A 76 6.15 -8.93 -23.18
N GLU A 77 7.28 -8.22 -23.21
CA GLU A 77 8.54 -8.69 -23.80
C GLU A 77 9.14 -9.86 -23.00
N ASP A 78 9.12 -9.77 -21.67
CA ASP A 78 9.83 -10.71 -20.79
C ASP A 78 8.94 -11.84 -20.21
N ILE A 79 7.64 -11.87 -20.55
CA ILE A 79 6.68 -12.77 -19.87
C ILE A 79 6.95 -14.26 -20.09
N ASP A 80 7.41 -14.61 -21.30
CA ASP A 80 7.70 -15.99 -21.69
C ASP A 80 9.06 -16.46 -21.15
N ASN A 81 9.86 -15.55 -20.58
CA ASN A 81 11.19 -15.86 -20.08
C ASN A 81 11.17 -16.18 -18.57
N THR A 82 11.17 -17.48 -18.26
CA THR A 82 11.13 -17.98 -16.86
C THR A 82 12.32 -17.55 -16.01
N ILE A 83 13.45 -17.17 -16.63
CA ILE A 83 14.65 -16.67 -15.93
C ILE A 83 14.37 -15.35 -15.22
N HIS A 84 13.42 -14.55 -15.72
CA HIS A 84 13.07 -13.23 -15.17
C HIS A 84 11.82 -13.25 -14.29
N SER A 85 11.35 -14.43 -13.84
CA SER A 85 10.10 -14.57 -13.07
C SER A 85 10.04 -13.67 -11.82
N ASP A 86 11.12 -13.57 -11.04
CA ASP A 86 11.17 -12.67 -9.87
C ASP A 86 11.12 -11.18 -10.24
N GLN A 87 11.79 -10.80 -11.33
CA GLN A 87 11.76 -9.42 -11.84
C GLN A 87 10.38 -9.05 -12.37
N ASN A 88 9.71 -9.98 -13.05
CA ASN A 88 8.34 -9.80 -13.53
C ASN A 88 7.37 -9.65 -12.36
N VAL A 89 7.56 -10.40 -11.27
CA VAL A 89 6.77 -10.23 -10.04
C VAL A 89 6.95 -8.83 -9.44
N GLU A 90 8.18 -8.31 -9.38
CA GLU A 90 8.43 -6.95 -8.87
C GLU A 90 7.84 -5.86 -9.79
N ARG A 91 7.96 -6.01 -11.12
CA ARG A 91 7.33 -5.09 -12.09
C ARG A 91 5.81 -5.09 -11.97
N LEU A 92 5.19 -6.25 -11.77
CA LEU A 92 3.74 -6.35 -11.53
C LEU A 92 3.33 -5.64 -10.22
N LYS A 93 4.11 -5.80 -9.15
CA LYS A 93 3.86 -5.06 -7.90
C LYS A 93 3.98 -3.56 -8.11
N LEU A 94 4.99 -3.10 -8.85
CA LEU A 94 5.16 -1.69 -9.20
C LEU A 94 3.94 -1.19 -9.96
N LEU A 95 3.54 -1.88 -11.02
CA LEU A 95 2.38 -1.55 -11.84
C LEU A 95 1.09 -1.42 -11.01
N PHE A 96 0.82 -2.34 -10.09
CA PHE A 96 -0.37 -2.27 -9.24
C PHE A 96 -0.33 -1.11 -8.23
N ASN A 97 0.86 -0.72 -7.76
CA ASN A 97 1.00 0.46 -6.91
C ASN A 97 0.81 1.74 -7.73
N GLN A 98 1.46 1.85 -8.89
CA GLN A 98 1.28 2.99 -9.80
C GLN A 98 -0.20 3.15 -10.19
N TYR A 99 -0.88 2.05 -10.51
CA TYR A 99 -2.31 2.08 -10.82
C TYR A 99 -3.14 2.53 -9.62
N SER A 100 -2.84 2.01 -8.43
CA SER A 100 -3.51 2.41 -7.18
C SER A 100 -3.38 3.91 -6.91
N ASP A 101 -2.23 4.50 -7.26
CA ASP A 101 -1.92 5.90 -7.00
C ASP A 101 -2.47 6.83 -8.09
N ALA A 102 -2.47 6.39 -9.36
CA ALA A 102 -2.93 7.22 -10.48
C ALA A 102 -4.45 7.22 -10.65
N PHE A 103 -5.11 6.08 -10.41
CA PHE A 103 -6.52 5.89 -10.72
C PHE A 103 -7.41 5.93 -9.47
N SER A 104 -8.36 6.86 -9.47
CA SER A 104 -9.41 6.96 -8.44
C SER A 104 -10.34 5.74 -8.47
N GLU A 105 -10.69 5.28 -9.66
CA GLU A 105 -11.64 4.20 -9.93
C GLU A 105 -10.99 3.00 -10.65
N LEU A 106 -11.71 1.88 -10.72
CA LEU A 106 -11.25 0.66 -11.42
C LEU A 106 -12.10 0.35 -12.66
N TYR A 107 -12.86 1.32 -13.16
CA TYR A 107 -13.69 1.15 -14.35
C TYR A 107 -12.82 0.84 -15.59
N GLY A 108 -13.27 -0.10 -16.43
CA GLY A 108 -12.56 -0.52 -17.64
C GLY A 108 -11.35 -1.44 -17.40
N LEU A 109 -10.84 -1.53 -16.17
CA LEU A 109 -9.70 -2.41 -15.85
C LEU A 109 -10.09 -3.88 -16.04
N PRO A 110 -9.25 -4.74 -16.66
CA PRO A 110 -9.59 -6.14 -16.84
C PRO A 110 -9.77 -6.85 -15.50
N SER A 111 -10.75 -7.75 -15.42
CA SER A 111 -11.22 -8.37 -14.16
C SER A 111 -10.11 -9.07 -13.38
N VAL A 112 -9.13 -9.66 -14.09
CA VAL A 112 -7.97 -10.34 -13.52
C VAL A 112 -7.08 -9.39 -12.70
N PHE A 113 -7.06 -8.11 -13.05
CA PHE A 113 -6.28 -7.08 -12.36
C PHE A 113 -7.07 -6.35 -11.27
N ILE A 114 -8.41 -6.31 -11.35
CA ILE A 114 -9.25 -5.61 -10.37
C ILE A 114 -8.96 -6.08 -8.94
N GLU A 115 -8.99 -7.39 -8.68
CA GLU A 115 -8.79 -7.92 -7.33
C GLU A 115 -7.35 -7.70 -6.82
N ARG A 116 -6.37 -7.69 -7.74
CA ARG A 116 -4.96 -7.40 -7.42
C ARG A 116 -4.79 -5.94 -6.99
N VAL A 117 -5.33 -5.01 -7.77
CA VAL A 117 -5.29 -3.57 -7.46
C VAL A 117 -6.09 -3.25 -6.20
N LYS A 118 -7.27 -3.85 -6.00
CA LYS A 118 -8.03 -3.73 -4.73
C LYS A 118 -7.21 -4.23 -3.55
N GLY A 119 -6.54 -5.37 -3.71
CA GLY A 119 -5.62 -5.92 -2.72
C GLY A 119 -4.52 -4.93 -2.34
N THR A 120 -3.88 -4.33 -3.34
CA THR A 120 -2.85 -3.29 -3.18
C THR A 120 -3.40 -2.03 -2.50
N LYS A 121 -4.53 -1.47 -2.98
CA LYS A 121 -5.23 -0.35 -2.33
C LYS A 121 -5.53 -0.63 -0.87
N GLY A 122 -6.03 -1.83 -0.57
CA GLY A 122 -6.33 -2.26 0.80
C GLY A 122 -5.07 -2.36 1.68
N ILE A 123 -3.96 -2.85 1.15
CA ILE A 123 -2.67 -2.86 1.85
C ILE A 123 -2.21 -1.43 2.11
N ASN A 124 -2.16 -0.59 1.08
CA ASN A 124 -1.68 0.79 1.18
C ASN A 124 -2.51 1.61 2.17
N LYS A 125 -3.85 1.43 2.16
CA LYS A 125 -4.75 2.02 3.16
C LYS A 125 -4.43 1.56 4.58
N ARG A 126 -4.20 0.25 4.79
CA ARG A 126 -3.82 -0.27 6.12
C ARG A 126 -2.48 0.30 6.59
N LYS A 127 -1.48 0.36 5.69
CA LYS A 127 -0.17 0.97 5.98
C LYS A 127 -0.30 2.45 6.33
N SER A 128 -1.06 3.21 5.54
CA SER A 128 -1.31 4.63 5.78
C SER A 128 -2.02 4.84 7.12
N ASN A 129 -3.07 4.06 7.42
CA ASN A 129 -3.77 4.15 8.70
C ASN A 129 -2.85 3.86 9.88
N TYR A 130 -1.98 2.84 9.77
CA TYR A 130 -0.97 2.53 10.79
C TYR A 130 0.00 3.69 11.00
N LEU A 131 0.59 4.17 9.91
CA LEU A 131 1.55 5.27 9.92
C LEU A 131 0.94 6.57 10.46
N ASN A 132 -0.29 6.88 10.08
CA ASN A 132 -1.02 8.07 10.54
C ASN A 132 -1.28 8.02 12.06
N ARG A 133 -1.55 6.83 12.62
CA ARG A 133 -1.68 6.68 14.08
C ARG A 133 -0.35 6.95 14.80
N LYS A 134 0.77 6.46 14.26
CA LYS A 134 2.11 6.79 14.81
C LYS A 134 2.41 8.28 14.70
N TYR A 135 2.11 8.92 13.58
CA TYR A 135 2.23 10.38 13.48
C TYR A 135 1.35 11.11 14.48
N LYS A 136 0.13 10.64 14.73
CA LYS A 136 -0.75 11.23 15.76
C LYS A 136 -0.12 11.14 17.16
N ILE A 137 0.40 9.98 17.55
CA ILE A 137 1.12 9.80 18.83
C ILE A 137 2.27 10.82 18.93
N PHE A 138 3.09 10.93 17.89
CA PHE A 138 4.18 11.91 17.83
C PHE A 138 3.69 13.36 17.99
N TYR A 139 2.59 13.74 17.33
CA TYR A 139 2.04 15.08 17.45
C TYR A 139 1.44 15.36 18.81
N ASP A 140 0.81 14.37 19.44
CA ASP A 140 0.19 14.52 20.75
C ASP A 140 1.28 14.73 21.83
N ILE A 141 2.38 13.96 21.77
CA ILE A 141 3.57 14.16 22.64
C ILE A 141 4.15 15.56 22.43
N LEU A 142 4.36 15.99 21.18
CA LEU A 142 4.88 17.34 20.89
C LEU A 142 4.00 18.45 21.47
N ARG A 143 2.67 18.30 21.44
CA ARG A 143 1.77 19.32 22.00
C ARG A 143 1.88 19.38 23.52
N GLN A 144 1.93 18.23 24.18
CA GLN A 144 2.11 18.15 25.63
C GLN A 144 3.41 18.84 26.06
N GLU A 145 4.49 18.59 25.34
CA GLU A 145 5.78 19.23 25.64
C GLU A 145 5.74 20.74 25.41
N VAL A 146 5.07 21.20 24.36
CA VAL A 146 4.89 22.65 24.13
C VAL A 146 4.06 23.31 25.23
N GLU A 147 3.09 22.62 25.81
CA GLU A 147 2.31 23.13 26.95
C GLU A 147 3.16 23.28 28.22
N VAL A 148 4.18 22.43 28.41
CA VAL A 148 5.05 22.43 29.60
C VAL A 148 6.18 23.46 29.49
N GLN A 149 6.85 23.53 28.34
CA GLN A 149 8.12 24.26 28.19
C GLN A 149 8.10 25.29 27.05
N GLY A 150 6.96 25.44 26.37
CA GLY A 150 6.78 26.42 25.30
C GLY A 150 7.24 25.92 23.94
N LYS A 151 7.25 26.83 22.96
CA LYS A 151 7.59 26.49 21.57
C LYS A 151 9.08 26.28 21.38
N PHE A 152 9.43 25.44 20.42
CA PHE A 152 10.81 25.17 20.05
C PHE A 152 11.31 26.11 18.95
N LYS A 153 12.62 26.36 18.85
CA LYS A 153 13.17 27.26 17.81
C LYS A 153 13.02 26.70 16.41
N ASN A 154 13.04 25.38 16.26
CA ASN A 154 12.88 24.70 14.97
C ASN A 154 12.43 23.24 15.16
N ALA A 155 11.92 22.63 14.08
CA ALA A 155 11.46 21.24 14.09
C ALA A 155 12.53 20.21 14.45
N LYS A 156 13.81 20.49 14.21
CA LYS A 156 14.87 19.55 14.59
C LYS A 156 14.97 19.47 16.12
N GLN A 157 15.05 20.63 16.78
CA GLN A 157 15.07 20.70 18.24
C GLN A 157 13.81 20.13 18.88
N ALA A 158 12.64 20.42 18.33
CA ALA A 158 11.38 19.87 18.81
C ALA A 158 11.40 18.33 18.82
N VAL A 159 11.89 17.74 17.72
CA VAL A 159 11.97 16.27 17.59
C VAL A 159 13.04 15.67 18.47
N GLU A 160 14.25 16.26 18.50
CA GLU A 160 15.35 15.79 19.37
C GLU A 160 14.94 15.77 20.84
N HIS A 161 14.09 16.72 21.26
CA HIS A 161 13.60 16.78 22.63
C HIS A 161 12.66 15.61 22.98
N VAL A 162 11.78 15.22 22.07
CA VAL A 162 10.73 14.21 22.34
C VAL A 162 11.06 12.81 21.84
N ILE A 163 12.22 12.62 21.20
CA ILE A 163 12.48 11.42 20.41
C ILE A 163 12.43 10.14 21.27
N ASP A 164 12.99 10.17 22.48
CA ASP A 164 13.03 9.01 23.37
C ASP A 164 11.62 8.58 23.81
N GLU A 165 10.77 9.56 24.15
CA GLU A 165 9.38 9.32 24.53
C GLU A 165 8.56 8.79 23.33
N VAL A 166 8.77 9.37 22.15
CA VAL A 166 8.13 8.93 20.91
C VAL A 166 8.53 7.51 20.56
N GLU A 167 9.81 7.15 20.70
CA GLU A 167 10.29 5.79 20.45
C GLU A 167 9.65 4.77 21.40
N LEU A 168 9.52 5.12 22.69
CA LEU A 168 8.85 4.26 23.66
C LEU A 168 7.37 4.09 23.32
N ALA A 169 6.65 5.20 23.07
CA ALA A 169 5.24 5.17 22.72
C ALA A 169 4.99 4.41 21.40
N PHE A 170 5.92 4.49 20.44
CA PHE A 170 5.86 3.72 19.20
C PHE A 170 6.03 2.23 19.47
N LYS A 171 6.98 1.82 20.32
CA LYS A 171 7.16 0.40 20.69
C LYS A 171 5.92 -0.15 21.38
N GLU A 172 5.33 0.59 22.32
CA GLU A 172 4.09 0.19 23.00
C GLU A 172 2.93 0.05 22.03
N PHE A 173 2.77 1.02 21.12
CA PHE A 173 1.76 0.95 20.06
C PHE A 173 1.95 -0.28 19.16
N ASP A 174 3.19 -0.53 18.71
CA ASP A 174 3.51 -1.66 17.85
C ASP A 174 3.22 -3.00 18.56
N TYR A 175 3.58 -3.11 19.85
CA TYR A 175 3.31 -4.29 20.69
C TYR A 175 1.80 -4.52 20.85
N HIS A 176 1.04 -3.47 21.14
CA HIS A 176 -0.41 -3.55 21.29
C HIS A 176 -1.07 -4.00 19.98
N TYR A 177 -0.69 -3.38 18.86
CA TYR A 177 -1.20 -3.75 17.54
C TYR A 177 -0.93 -5.21 17.19
N ALA A 178 0.29 -5.71 17.44
CA ALA A 178 0.64 -7.11 17.22
C ALA A 178 -0.20 -8.04 18.11
N SER A 179 -0.40 -7.67 19.38
CA SER A 179 -1.21 -8.44 20.33
C SER A 179 -2.68 -8.51 19.91
N GLU A 180 -3.27 -7.39 19.50
CA GLU A 180 -4.62 -7.36 18.93
C GLU A 180 -4.71 -8.27 17.70
N ARG A 181 -3.71 -8.20 16.81
CA ARG A 181 -3.69 -9.00 15.59
C ARG A 181 -3.62 -10.50 15.87
N ILE A 182 -2.83 -10.92 16.85
CA ILE A 182 -2.76 -12.31 17.33
C ILE A 182 -4.14 -12.76 17.82
N ASN A 183 -4.81 -11.93 18.62
CA ASN A 183 -6.14 -12.25 19.15
C ASN A 183 -7.21 -12.33 18.05
N GLU A 184 -7.17 -11.44 17.05
CA GLU A 184 -8.04 -11.53 15.87
C GLU A 184 -7.86 -12.83 15.10
N ILE A 185 -6.60 -13.27 14.90
CA ILE A 185 -6.31 -14.51 14.18
C ILE A 185 -6.82 -15.71 14.98
N LYS A 186 -6.63 -15.75 16.31
CA LYS A 186 -7.19 -16.79 17.19
C LYS A 186 -8.71 -16.89 17.06
N LYS A 187 -9.42 -15.76 17.19
CA LYS A 187 -10.89 -15.71 17.04
C LYS A 187 -11.35 -16.19 15.67
N LYS A 188 -10.60 -15.90 14.59
CA LYS A 188 -10.91 -16.40 13.24
C LYS A 188 -10.72 -17.91 13.14
N ILE A 189 -9.66 -18.46 13.73
CA ILE A 189 -9.44 -19.91 13.79
C ILE A 189 -10.62 -20.58 14.51
N GLU A 190 -10.98 -20.09 15.69
CA GLU A 190 -12.11 -20.62 16.47
C GLU A 190 -13.43 -20.58 15.67
N GLY A 191 -13.72 -19.46 15.00
CA GLY A 191 -14.92 -19.33 14.16
C GLY A 191 -14.96 -20.32 12.99
N GLU A 192 -13.82 -20.54 12.32
CA GLU A 192 -13.72 -21.52 11.22
C GLU A 192 -13.79 -22.96 11.72
N GLU A 193 -13.21 -23.27 12.88
CA GLU A 193 -13.29 -24.59 13.51
C GLU A 193 -14.73 -24.91 13.93
N GLN A 194 -15.44 -23.97 14.57
CA GLN A 194 -16.86 -24.12 14.90
C GLN A 194 -17.74 -24.28 13.66
N ALA A 195 -17.46 -23.54 12.58
CA ALA A 195 -18.18 -23.69 11.32
C ALA A 195 -17.98 -25.09 10.72
N LEU A 196 -16.76 -25.63 10.78
CA LEU A 196 -16.45 -26.98 10.32
C LEU A 196 -17.16 -28.05 11.16
N GLU A 197 -17.26 -27.87 12.47
CA GLU A 197 -18.01 -28.78 13.36
C GLU A 197 -19.51 -28.78 13.06
N ARG A 198 -20.12 -27.60 12.89
CA ARG A 198 -21.55 -27.48 12.54
C ARG A 198 -21.88 -28.16 11.20
N LEU A 199 -20.96 -28.11 10.24
CA LEU A 199 -21.10 -28.79 8.94
C LEU A 199 -21.01 -30.32 9.04
N LYS A 200 -20.28 -30.88 10.01
CA LYS A 200 -20.27 -32.33 10.25
C LYS A 200 -21.60 -32.85 10.81
N VAL A 201 -22.38 -31.99 11.47
CA VAL A 201 -23.67 -32.31 12.08
C VAL A 201 -24.83 -32.15 11.08
N SER A 202 -24.69 -31.25 10.10
CA SER A 202 -25.68 -31.01 9.04
C SER A 202 -25.55 -32.02 7.88
N LYS A 203 -26.48 -32.98 7.77
CA LYS A 203 -26.58 -33.93 6.64
C LYS A 203 -27.15 -33.32 5.34
N SER A 204 -27.16 -31.99 5.18
CA SER A 204 -27.77 -31.35 4.00
C SER A 204 -26.76 -31.22 2.85
N PRO A 205 -27.01 -31.84 1.67
CA PRO A 205 -26.10 -31.77 0.53
C PRO A 205 -26.06 -30.40 -0.16
N ALA A 206 -27.01 -29.51 0.15
CA ALA A 206 -27.29 -28.33 -0.68
C ALA A 206 -26.41 -27.09 -0.41
N PHE A 207 -25.69 -27.03 0.72
CA PHE A 207 -24.91 -25.84 1.13
C PHE A 207 -23.48 -26.17 1.61
N ALA A 208 -22.90 -27.27 1.12
CA ALA A 208 -21.57 -27.69 1.55
C ALA A 208 -20.47 -26.75 1.05
N ILE A 209 -20.12 -25.72 1.84
CA ILE A 209 -18.78 -25.13 1.78
C ILE A 209 -17.80 -26.30 1.91
N ARG A 210 -17.00 -26.54 0.86
CA ARG A 210 -16.16 -27.76 0.78
C ARG A 210 -15.23 -27.83 1.99
N PRO A 211 -15.34 -28.82 2.89
CA PRO A 211 -14.52 -28.91 4.11
C PRO A 211 -13.00 -28.82 3.87
N LYS A 212 -12.54 -29.20 2.66
CA LYS A 212 -11.15 -29.08 2.22
C LYS A 212 -10.67 -27.62 2.12
N SER A 213 -11.50 -26.67 1.69
CA SER A 213 -11.11 -25.26 1.61
C SER A 213 -11.06 -24.62 3.00
N THR A 214 -12.02 -24.92 3.89
CA THR A 214 -12.03 -24.46 5.28
C THR A 214 -10.82 -24.96 6.06
N LYS A 215 -10.47 -26.26 5.94
CA LYS A 215 -9.26 -26.81 6.58
C LYS A 215 -7.99 -26.09 6.11
N LYS A 216 -7.85 -25.86 4.80
CA LYS A 216 -6.69 -25.12 4.24
C LYS A 216 -6.63 -23.68 4.74
N ARG A 217 -7.78 -23.02 4.93
CA ARG A 217 -7.85 -21.68 5.54
C ARG A 217 -7.41 -21.69 7.00
N ILE A 218 -7.85 -22.65 7.79
CA ILE A 218 -7.45 -22.81 9.20
C ILE A 218 -5.94 -23.03 9.30
N GLU A 219 -5.37 -23.90 8.47
CA GLU A 219 -3.93 -24.15 8.44
C GLU A 219 -3.13 -22.88 8.11
N LYS A 220 -3.57 -22.11 7.11
CA LYS A 220 -2.97 -20.81 6.79
C LYS A 220 -3.05 -19.83 7.97
N LEU A 221 -4.20 -19.77 8.66
CA LEU A 221 -4.36 -18.93 9.84
C LEU A 221 -3.45 -19.38 11.00
N LYS A 222 -3.23 -20.69 11.19
CA LYS A 222 -2.31 -21.22 12.21
C LYS A 222 -0.85 -20.87 11.90
N ILE A 223 -0.44 -20.94 10.64
CA ILE A 223 0.88 -20.48 10.19
C ILE A 223 1.03 -18.97 10.44
N ASP A 224 0.04 -18.17 10.04
CA ASP A 224 0.05 -16.73 10.29
C ASP A 224 0.12 -16.43 11.81
N LEU A 225 -0.66 -17.14 12.63
CA LEU A 225 -0.64 -16.98 14.09
C LEU A 225 0.74 -17.27 14.68
N ALA A 226 1.37 -18.37 14.27
CA ALA A 226 2.71 -18.74 14.71
C ALA A 226 3.73 -17.67 14.33
N LYS A 227 3.66 -17.18 13.09
CA LYS A 227 4.52 -16.11 12.58
C LYS A 227 4.40 -14.83 13.44
N TRP A 228 3.17 -14.37 13.68
CA TRP A 228 2.92 -13.17 14.49
C TRP A 228 3.36 -13.34 15.94
N SER A 229 3.06 -14.50 16.54
CA SER A 229 3.40 -14.79 17.94
C SER A 229 4.91 -14.85 18.15
N GLU A 230 5.64 -15.49 17.24
CA GLU A 230 7.09 -15.62 17.31
C GLU A 230 7.78 -14.26 17.10
N ALA A 231 7.35 -13.48 16.10
CA ALA A 231 7.87 -12.15 15.86
C ALA A 231 7.66 -11.21 17.06
N LEU A 232 6.49 -11.29 17.72
CA LEU A 232 6.23 -10.53 18.94
C LEU A 232 7.13 -10.99 20.10
N ARG A 233 7.28 -12.31 20.27
CA ARG A 233 8.08 -12.91 21.36
C ARG A 233 9.57 -12.58 21.25
N LYS A 234 10.10 -12.49 20.03
CA LYS A 234 11.50 -12.21 19.74
C LYS A 234 11.82 -10.72 19.55
N ASP A 235 10.84 -9.82 19.65
CA ASP A 235 10.97 -8.40 19.31
C ASP A 235 11.44 -8.17 17.84
N GLU A 236 10.97 -9.04 16.94
CA GLU A 236 11.34 -9.08 15.52
C GLU A 236 10.20 -8.58 14.60
N LEU A 237 9.24 -7.82 15.16
CA LEU A 237 8.10 -7.29 14.41
C LEU A 237 8.51 -6.49 13.16
N TYR A 238 9.57 -5.69 13.29
CA TYR A 238 10.07 -4.85 12.20
C TYR A 238 10.75 -5.64 11.07
N SER A 239 11.47 -6.70 11.38
CA SER A 239 12.10 -7.56 10.36
C SER A 239 11.04 -8.41 9.66
N GLU A 240 10.12 -9.00 10.43
CA GLU A 240 9.12 -9.92 9.90
C GLU A 240 7.97 -9.24 9.15
N PHE A 241 7.64 -8.01 9.54
CA PHE A 241 6.53 -7.25 8.98
C PHE A 241 6.93 -5.80 8.69
N SER A 242 8.08 -5.61 8.03
CA SER A 242 8.61 -4.30 7.60
C SER A 242 7.62 -3.45 6.79
N GLY A 243 6.69 -4.11 6.08
CA GLY A 243 5.61 -3.42 5.36
C GLY A 243 4.50 -2.87 6.25
N ILE A 244 4.42 -3.25 7.53
CA ILE A 244 3.39 -2.82 8.49
C ILE A 244 4.04 -1.90 9.52
N PHE A 245 5.10 -2.36 10.18
CA PHE A 245 5.82 -1.61 11.21
C PHE A 245 6.78 -0.62 10.56
N LEU A 246 6.24 0.55 10.23
CA LEU A 246 6.99 1.69 9.73
C LEU A 246 7.52 2.53 10.90
N LEU A 247 8.46 3.44 10.60
CA LEU A 247 9.11 4.33 11.57
C LEU A 247 9.84 3.54 12.67
N LYS A 248 10.76 2.65 12.25
CA LYS A 248 11.63 1.95 13.20
C LYS A 248 12.51 2.96 13.95
N PRO A 249 12.59 2.90 15.29
CA PRO A 249 13.44 3.77 16.12
C PRO A 249 14.85 3.97 15.56
N ILE A 250 15.45 2.91 15.04
CA ILE A 250 16.86 2.87 14.61
C ILE A 250 17.14 3.65 13.30
N ASN A 251 16.12 4.02 12.50
CA ASN A 251 16.31 4.46 11.12
C ASN A 251 16.04 5.96 10.89
N PHE A 252 16.97 6.84 11.29
CA PHE A 252 16.85 8.30 11.06
C PHE A 252 15.47 8.84 11.41
N LEU A 253 14.86 8.29 12.47
CA LEU A 253 13.48 8.53 12.83
C LEU A 253 13.27 10.03 13.08
N ASP A 254 14.22 10.63 13.81
CA ASP A 254 14.37 12.06 14.03
C ASP A 254 14.23 12.88 12.73
N LYS A 255 14.97 12.53 11.68
CA LYS A 255 14.95 13.23 10.39
C LYS A 255 13.62 13.07 9.69
N ILE A 256 13.03 11.88 9.75
CA ILE A 256 11.73 11.59 9.13
C ILE A 256 10.63 12.40 9.83
N LEU A 257 10.60 12.40 11.16
CA LEU A 257 9.63 13.13 11.97
C LEU A 257 9.79 14.64 11.79
N ALA A 258 11.03 15.16 11.76
CA ALA A 258 11.28 16.58 11.54
C ALA A 258 10.84 17.03 10.14
N ARG A 259 11.08 16.21 9.11
CA ARG A 259 10.60 16.48 7.74
C ARG A 259 9.08 16.44 7.68
N ASN A 260 8.46 15.48 8.35
CA ASN A 260 7.01 15.34 8.39
C ASN A 260 6.36 16.54 9.11
N LEU A 261 6.90 16.97 10.26
CA LEU A 261 6.42 18.13 11.01
C LEU A 261 6.45 19.41 10.15
N ARG A 262 7.52 19.63 9.38
CA ARG A 262 7.61 20.78 8.44
C ARG A 262 6.51 20.80 7.37
N LYS A 263 5.96 19.65 7.00
CA LYS A 263 4.86 19.55 6.03
C LYS A 263 3.49 19.82 6.66
N GLN A 264 3.39 19.79 7.99
CA GLN A 264 2.14 20.03 8.71
C GLN A 264 2.06 21.48 9.16
N GLU A 265 1.75 22.41 8.25
CA GLU A 265 1.83 23.86 8.48
C GLU A 265 1.16 24.33 9.78
N MET A 266 -0.07 23.86 10.03
CA MET A 266 -0.84 24.23 11.23
C MET A 266 -0.16 23.74 12.51
N LEU A 267 0.30 22.49 12.53
CA LEU A 267 0.99 21.93 13.69
C LEU A 267 2.36 22.57 13.88
N TYR A 268 3.09 22.81 12.79
CA TYR A 268 4.38 23.48 12.82
C TYR A 268 4.28 24.85 13.48
N ALA A 269 3.25 25.64 13.14
CA ALA A 269 3.02 26.95 13.75
C ALA A 269 2.64 26.87 15.24
N GLN A 270 2.07 25.75 15.70
CA GLN A 270 1.78 25.51 17.12
C GLN A 270 3.05 25.16 17.89
N VAL A 271 3.95 24.38 17.29
CA VAL A 271 5.10 23.78 17.97
C VAL A 271 6.37 24.62 17.87
N VAL A 272 6.54 25.37 16.77
CA VAL A 272 7.77 26.11 16.47
C VAL A 272 7.54 27.62 16.60
N GLU A 273 8.53 28.32 17.14
CA GLU A 273 8.57 29.78 17.21
C GLU A 273 8.44 30.39 15.81
N LYS A 274 7.64 31.44 15.68
CA LYS A 274 7.68 32.26 14.46
C LYS A 274 9.04 32.95 14.45
N THR A 275 9.87 32.64 13.46
CA THR A 275 11.06 33.44 13.20
C THR A 275 10.61 34.82 12.74
N SER A 276 10.64 35.79 13.65
CA SER A 276 10.58 37.21 13.30
C SER A 276 11.78 37.48 12.40
N LYS A 277 11.54 37.67 11.10
CA LYS A 277 12.54 38.27 10.22
C LYS A 277 12.71 39.71 10.69
N THR A 278 13.73 39.95 11.52
CA THR A 278 14.40 41.27 11.62
C THR A 278 15.23 41.52 10.38
#